data_AF-A0A8C6EQT3-F1
#
_entry.id   AF-A0A8C6EQT3-F1
#
_cell.length_a   1.000
_cell.length_b   1.000
_cell.length_c   1.000
_cell.angle_alpha   90.00
_cell.angle_beta   90.00
_cell.angle_gamma   90.00
#
_symmetry.space_group_name_H-M   'P 1'
#
loop_
_entity.id
_entity.type
_entity.pdbx_description
1 polymer ?
#
loop_
_entity_poly.entity_id
_entity_poly.type
_entity_poly.pdbx_seq_one_letter_code
_entity_poly.pdbx_strand_id
1 'polypeptide(L)'
;MSHEGYLLHAGLAPCLLNAVGWLRSSPGAPIGVHPSLASLVNLLKGSGLEAQIEPEPREALGVYCTSAYSNGLTARLVQFVKQGGGLLIGGSLPHLCWPPNLALVPVG
;
A
#
# COMPACT_ATOMS: atom_id res chain seq x y z
N MET A 1 -7.01 22.87 6.77
CA MET A 1 -6.76 22.42 5.39
C MET A 1 -6.21 21.02 5.47
N SER A 2 -7.06 20.03 5.17
CA SER A 2 -6.84 18.62 5.52
C SER A 2 -5.83 17.95 4.58
N HIS A 3 -4.75 17.47 5.16
CA HIS A 3 -3.55 16.95 4.50
C HIS A 3 -3.63 15.43 4.32
N GLU A 4 -4.80 14.90 3.98
CA GLU A 4 -5.07 13.44 3.91
C GLU A 4 -5.53 12.96 2.51
N GLY A 5 -5.63 13.89 1.54
CA GLY A 5 -6.18 13.60 0.20
C GLY A 5 -5.16 13.15 -0.84
N TYR A 6 -3.86 13.18 -0.57
CA TYR A 6 -2.85 12.96 -1.62
C TYR A 6 -2.73 11.50 -2.08
N LEU A 7 -3.01 10.54 -1.18
CA LEU A 7 -3.07 9.11 -1.55
C LEU A 7 -4.31 8.76 -2.40
N LEU A 8 -5.31 9.64 -2.41
CA LEU A 8 -6.53 9.50 -3.21
C LEU A 8 -6.48 10.28 -4.52
N HIS A 9 -5.33 10.83 -4.92
CA HIS A 9 -5.22 11.47 -6.22
C HIS A 9 -5.53 10.42 -7.30
N ALA A 10 -6.61 10.61 -8.05
CA ALA A 10 -7.24 9.61 -8.92
C ALA A 10 -6.26 8.97 -9.94
N GLY A 11 -5.14 9.62 -10.25
CA GLY A 11 -4.08 9.09 -11.12
C GLY A 11 -3.20 8.00 -10.49
N LEU A 12 -3.14 7.89 -9.16
CA LEU A 12 -2.29 6.91 -8.46
C LEU A 12 -3.01 5.60 -8.15
N ALA A 13 -4.34 5.58 -8.18
CA ALA A 13 -5.13 4.40 -7.89
C ALA A 13 -4.75 3.18 -8.75
N PRO A 14 -4.57 3.28 -10.08
CA PRO A 14 -4.20 2.12 -10.90
C PRO A 14 -2.80 1.59 -10.57
N CYS A 15 -1.84 2.49 -10.33
CA CYS A 15 -0.47 2.11 -9.96
C CYS A 15 -0.45 1.38 -8.61
N LEU A 16 -1.24 1.87 -7.66
CA LEU A 16 -1.33 1.30 -6.32
C LEU A 16 -2.00 -0.09 -6.35
N LEU A 17 -3.06 -0.25 -7.15
CA LEU A 17 -3.71 -1.55 -7.36
C LEU A 17 -2.77 -2.57 -8.01
N ASN A 18 -1.99 -2.15 -9.01
CA ASN A 18 -1.00 -3.02 -9.64
C ASN A 18 0.11 -3.42 -8.66
N ALA A 19 0.62 -2.48 -7.87
CA ALA A 19 1.63 -2.76 -6.85
C ALA A 19 1.11 -3.74 -5.79
N VAL A 20 -0.12 -3.54 -5.30
CA VAL A 20 -0.77 -4.46 -4.35
C VAL A 20 -0.99 -5.83 -4.99
N GLY A 21 -1.35 -5.88 -6.26
CA GLY A 21 -1.47 -7.13 -7.02
C GLY A 21 -0.16 -7.91 -7.11
N TRP A 22 0.97 -7.22 -7.33
CA TRP A 22 2.31 -7.84 -7.36
C TRP A 22 2.79 -8.28 -5.97
N LEU A 23 2.47 -7.50 -4.94
CA LEU A 23 2.85 -7.79 -3.56
C LEU A 23 2.02 -8.92 -2.95
N ARG A 24 0.86 -9.25 -3.51
CA ARG A 24 0.02 -10.34 -3.02
C ARG A 24 0.62 -11.70 -3.33
N SER A 25 0.89 -12.46 -2.28
CA SER A 25 1.38 -13.83 -2.38
C SER A 25 0.35 -14.79 -2.97
N SER A 26 -0.96 -14.49 -2.88
CA SER A 26 -2.02 -15.30 -3.51
C SER A 26 -3.29 -14.52 -3.90
N PRO A 27 -4.07 -15.02 -4.88
CA PRO A 27 -5.44 -14.59 -5.13
C PRO A 27 -6.33 -14.83 -3.89
N GLY A 28 -6.80 -13.77 -3.23
CA GLY A 28 -7.64 -13.82 -2.04
C GLY A 28 -6.93 -13.53 -0.72
N ALA A 29 -5.60 -13.31 -0.74
CA ALA A 29 -4.91 -12.95 0.49
C ALA A 29 -5.43 -11.59 1.03
N PRO A 30 -5.80 -11.51 2.33
CA PRO A 30 -6.35 -10.30 2.91
C PRO A 30 -5.27 -9.21 3.02
N ILE A 31 -5.68 -7.97 2.79
CA ILE A 31 -4.82 -6.80 2.83
C ILE A 31 -5.09 -6.04 4.13
N GLY A 32 -4.06 -5.88 4.96
CA GLY A 32 -4.14 -5.03 6.14
C GLY A 32 -3.70 -3.61 5.81
N VAL A 33 -4.44 -2.62 6.31
CA VAL A 33 -4.14 -1.21 6.11
C VAL A 33 -4.06 -0.51 7.45
N HIS A 34 -2.95 0.17 7.72
CA HIS A 34 -2.77 0.95 8.93
C HIS A 34 -3.86 2.03 9.04
N PRO A 35 -4.41 2.32 10.24
CA PRO A 35 -5.44 3.34 10.44
C PRO A 35 -5.11 4.71 9.84
N SER A 36 -3.83 5.10 9.81
CA SER A 36 -3.38 6.34 9.16
C SER A 36 -3.67 6.41 7.66
N LEU A 37 -3.93 5.27 7.02
CA LEU A 37 -4.26 5.13 5.61
C LEU A 37 -5.70 4.62 5.41
N ALA A 38 -6.62 4.87 6.35
CA ALA A 38 -7.96 4.28 6.32
C ALA A 38 -8.72 4.51 5.00
N SER A 39 -8.52 5.66 4.35
CA SER A 39 -9.07 5.99 3.04
C SER A 39 -8.69 5.00 1.93
N LEU A 40 -7.52 4.36 2.04
CA LEU A 40 -7.05 3.34 1.08
C LEU A 40 -7.93 2.08 1.10
N VAL A 41 -8.51 1.73 2.25
CA VAL A 41 -9.40 0.55 2.35
C VAL A 41 -10.60 0.69 1.42
N ASN A 42 -11.20 1.88 1.34
CA ASN A 42 -12.34 2.12 0.46
C ASN A 42 -11.96 2.00 -1.02
N LEU A 43 -10.76 2.45 -1.37
CA LEU A 43 -10.23 2.31 -2.74
C LEU A 43 -10.01 0.84 -3.10
N LEU A 44 -9.35 0.08 -2.23
CA LEU A 44 -9.09 -1.34 -2.43
C LEU A 44 -10.39 -2.14 -2.54
N LYS A 45 -11.35 -1.90 -1.63
CA LYS A 45 -12.67 -2.53 -1.68
C LYS A 45 -13.44 -2.16 -2.95
N GLY A 46 -13.38 -0.89 -3.38
CA GLY A 46 -13.99 -0.43 -4.62
C GLY A 46 -13.44 -1.13 -5.87
N SER A 47 -12.20 -1.63 -5.81
CA SER A 47 -11.57 -2.44 -6.87
C SER A 47 -11.79 -3.95 -6.74
N GLY A 48 -12.56 -4.40 -5.74
CA GLY A 48 -12.82 -5.83 -5.49
C GLY A 48 -11.72 -6.54 -4.69
N LEU A 49 -10.84 -5.80 -4.02
CA LEU A 49 -9.82 -6.37 -3.14
C LEU A 49 -10.32 -6.39 -1.68
N GLU A 50 -10.10 -7.50 -1.00
CA GLU A 50 -10.41 -7.63 0.43
C GLU A 50 -9.36 -6.90 1.27
N ALA A 51 -9.75 -5.73 1.79
CA ALA A 51 -8.91 -4.89 2.64
C ALA A 51 -9.59 -4.61 3.99
N GLN A 52 -8.80 -4.59 5.05
CA GLN A 52 -9.26 -4.32 6.42
C GLN A 52 -8.30 -3.38 7.15
N ILE A 53 -8.83 -2.61 8.10
CA ILE A 53 -8.01 -1.74 8.93
C ILE A 53 -7.31 -2.61 9.98
N GLU A 54 -5.98 -2.55 10.00
CA GLU A 54 -5.14 -3.28 10.95
C GLU A 54 -4.08 -2.34 11.51
N PRO A 55 -4.01 -2.14 12.84
CA PRO A 55 -3.01 -1.28 13.45
C PRO A 55 -1.59 -1.86 13.38
N GLU A 56 -1.46 -3.17 13.22
CA GLU A 56 -0.18 -3.88 13.15
C GLU A 56 -0.19 -4.94 12.05
N PRO A 57 0.97 -5.23 11.43
CA PRO A 57 1.09 -6.34 10.50
C PRO A 57 0.90 -7.67 11.25
N ARG A 58 -0.04 -8.49 10.77
CA ARG A 58 -0.30 -9.85 11.28
C ARG A 58 0.15 -10.89 10.28
N GLU A 59 0.53 -12.06 10.76
CA GLU A 59 1.02 -13.18 9.95
C GLU A 59 -0.04 -13.71 8.96
N ALA A 60 -1.33 -13.52 9.28
CA ALA A 60 -2.45 -13.93 8.42
C ALA A 60 -2.67 -13.01 7.20
N LEU A 61 -2.00 -11.86 7.13
CA LEU A 61 -2.13 -10.91 6.03
C LEU A 61 -1.19 -11.26 4.88
N GLY A 62 -1.66 -11.13 3.64
CA GLY A 62 -0.79 -11.25 2.46
C GLY A 62 -0.02 -9.97 2.17
N VAL A 63 -0.67 -8.82 2.39
CA VAL A 63 -0.08 -7.49 2.18
C VAL A 63 -0.42 -6.58 3.34
N TYR A 64 0.55 -5.76 3.75
CA TYR A 64 0.34 -4.70 4.73
C TYR A 64 0.67 -3.33 4.15
N CYS A 65 -0.24 -2.37 4.28
CA CYS A 65 -0.09 -1.00 3.81
C CYS A 65 0.04 -0.05 5.01
N THR A 66 1.14 0.70 5.09
CA THR A 66 1.36 1.69 6.17
C THR A 66 1.98 2.97 5.63
N SER A 67 1.93 4.05 6.41
CA SER A 67 2.64 5.28 6.06
C SER A 67 4.11 5.24 6.49
N ALA A 68 4.98 5.99 5.82
CA ALA A 68 6.42 6.08 6.14
C ALA A 68 6.72 6.63 7.55
N TYR A 69 5.72 7.18 8.24
CA TYR A 69 5.85 7.83 9.54
C TYR A 69 5.44 6.94 10.73
N SER A 70 5.20 5.63 10.52
CA SER A 70 4.83 4.71 11.60
C SER A 70 6.06 4.26 12.42
N ASN A 71 6.59 5.13 13.28
CA ASN A 71 7.84 4.95 14.03
C ASN A 71 7.85 3.82 15.09
N GLY A 72 6.81 3.00 15.20
CA GLY A 72 6.72 1.87 16.15
C GLY A 72 6.67 0.48 15.53
N LEU A 73 6.49 0.37 14.20
CA LEU A 73 6.20 -0.92 13.56
C LEU A 73 7.40 -1.56 12.86
N THR A 74 8.55 -0.89 12.79
CA THR A 74 9.70 -1.31 11.97
C THR A 74 10.11 -2.77 12.19
N ALA A 75 10.27 -3.20 13.44
CA ALA A 75 10.66 -4.59 13.74
C ALA A 75 9.62 -5.61 13.27
N ARG A 76 8.33 -5.28 13.42
CA ARG A 76 7.21 -6.13 13.01
C ARG A 76 7.07 -6.19 11.50
N LEU A 77 7.26 -5.06 10.82
CA LEU A 77 7.28 -4.98 9.35
C LEU A 77 8.42 -5.80 8.76
N VAL A 78 9.62 -5.71 9.35
CA VAL A 78 10.76 -6.53 8.93
C VAL A 78 10.47 -8.02 9.11
N GLN A 79 9.86 -8.42 10.23
CA GLN A 79 9.47 -9.82 10.44
C GLN A 79 8.42 -10.28 9.42
N PHE A 80 7.42 -9.46 9.14
CA PHE A 80 6.37 -9.73 8.18
C PHE A 80 6.91 -9.95 6.76
N VAL A 81 7.84 -9.10 6.30
CA VAL A 81 8.51 -9.26 5.00
C VAL A 81 9.37 -10.53 4.98
N LYS A 82 10.09 -10.84 6.07
CA LYS A 82 10.87 -12.09 6.18
C LYS A 82 10.00 -13.35 6.10
N GLN A 83 8.74 -13.28 6.53
CA GLN A 83 7.76 -14.37 6.42
C GLN A 83 7.12 -14.45 5.02
N GLY A 84 7.49 -13.56 4.09
CA GLY A 84 6.96 -13.54 2.72
C GLY A 84 5.72 -12.66 2.54
N GLY A 85 5.40 -11.80 3.50
CA GLY A 85 4.34 -10.81 3.39
C GLY A 85 4.76 -9.60 2.55
N GLY A 86 3.86 -9.12 1.68
CA GLY A 86 4.11 -7.95 0.85
C GLY A 86 3.94 -6.63 1.61
N LEU A 87 4.92 -5.73 1.54
CA LEU A 87 4.85 -4.45 2.26
C LEU A 87 4.72 -3.27 1.30
N LEU A 88 3.66 -2.46 1.49
CA LEU A 88 3.47 -1.19 0.80
C LEU A 88 3.63 -0.04 1.80
N ILE A 89 4.57 0.86 1.53
CA ILE A 89 4.80 2.04 2.37
C ILE A 89 4.36 3.30 1.60
N GLY A 90 3.29 3.92 2.06
CA GLY A 90 2.81 5.21 1.57
C GLY A 90 3.64 6.36 2.14
N GLY A 91 4.37 7.07 1.29
CA GLY A 91 5.01 8.33 1.63
C GLY A 91 4.27 9.50 0.97
N SER A 92 4.15 10.63 1.68
CA SER A 92 3.96 11.91 1.00
C SER A 92 5.35 12.48 0.74
N LEU A 93 5.75 12.56 -0.52
CA LEU A 93 6.89 13.37 -0.95
C LEU A 93 6.30 14.67 -1.50
N PRO A 94 6.27 15.78 -0.73
CA PRO A 94 5.66 17.02 -1.19
C PRO A 94 6.54 17.76 -2.22
N HIS A 95 7.02 17.09 -3.27
CA HIS A 95 7.79 17.71 -4.37
C HIS A 95 8.15 16.78 -5.55
N LEU A 96 7.84 15.47 -5.51
CA LEU A 96 8.10 14.57 -6.65
C LEU A 96 6.79 14.24 -7.39
N CYS A 97 6.33 15.23 -8.15
CA CYS A 97 5.42 14.99 -9.26
C CYS A 97 6.22 14.29 -10.36
N TRP A 98 5.86 13.03 -10.65
CA TRP A 98 6.40 12.29 -11.78
C TRP A 98 6.22 13.12 -13.07
N PRO A 99 7.22 13.25 -13.95
CA PRO A 99 7.02 13.89 -15.24
C PRO A 99 6.06 13.04 -16.10
N PRO A 100 5.21 13.66 -16.94
CA PRO A 100 4.15 12.97 -17.70
C PRO A 100 4.63 12.00 -18.80
N ASN A 101 5.93 11.72 -18.90
CA ASN A 101 6.53 10.92 -19.99
C ASN A 101 7.42 9.79 -19.46
N LEU A 102 6.85 8.80 -18.77
CA LEU A 102 7.59 7.59 -18.44
C LEU A 102 6.89 6.37 -19.06
N ALA A 103 7.40 5.98 -20.23
CA ALA A 103 7.10 4.70 -20.83
C ALA A 103 7.80 3.60 -20.01
N LEU A 104 7.04 2.61 -19.56
CA LEU A 104 7.60 1.36 -19.04
C LEU A 104 8.23 0.61 -20.22
N VAL A 105 9.56 0.57 -20.28
CA VAL A 105 10.27 -0.34 -21.19
C VAL A 105 10.40 -1.67 -20.45
N PRO A 106 9.88 -2.79 -20.99
CA PRO A 106 10.13 -4.11 -20.43
C PRO A 106 11.61 -4.45 -20.59
N VAL A 107 12.26 -4.84 -19.49
CA VAL A 107 13.58 -5.49 -19.53
C VAL A 107 13.39 -6.88 -20.12
N GLY A 108 13.96 -7.10 -21.30
CA GLY A 108 14.20 -8.42 -21.87
C GLY A 108 15.44 -9.07 -21.28
#